data_AF-A0A645C4D2-F1
#
_entry.id   AF-A0A645C4D2-F1
#
_cell.length_a   1.000
_cell.length_b   1.000
_cell.length_c   1.000
_cell.angle_alpha   90.00
_cell.angle_beta   90.00
_cell.angle_gamma   90.00
#
_symmetry.space_group_name_H-M   'P 1'
#
loop_
_entity.id
_entity.type
_entity.pdbx_description
1 polymer ?
#
loop_
_entity_poly.entity_id
_entity_poly.type
_entity_poly.pdbx_seq_one_letter_code
_entity_poly.pdbx_strand_id
1 'polypeptide(L)'
;MQNAILDLAEARHKFFLGNGGAALMELTRRPHLRFIEGGNGAGAMAQAHLNHVPLVLGNFGDYTTKPGLFDGVKSALRAGCVYSPYRGHELLDDADNFISKLYPLTVLRLAPGTITGKERLITLHSGEFEWPAPDGRVELFRYDREGRRLAAGNAEVRNGRIALETPPEGLTVAELKP
;
A
#
# COMPACT_ATOMS: atom_id res chain seq x y z
N MET A 1 24.02 -17.76 -3.63
CA MET A 1 24.15 -16.58 -4.54
C MET A 1 23.38 -15.37 -4.01
N GLN A 2 22.10 -15.49 -3.67
CA GLN A 2 21.29 -14.36 -3.17
C GLN A 2 21.87 -13.70 -1.90
N ASN A 3 22.28 -14.50 -0.88
CA ASN A 3 22.88 -13.96 0.35
C ASN A 3 24.11 -13.08 0.07
N ALA A 4 25.04 -13.52 -0.79
CA ALA A 4 26.24 -12.74 -1.10
C ALA A 4 25.93 -11.35 -1.69
N ILE A 5 24.88 -11.24 -2.51
CA ILE A 5 24.44 -9.95 -3.07
C ILE A 5 23.85 -9.06 -1.97
N LEU A 6 23.01 -9.65 -1.11
CA LEU A 6 22.41 -8.93 0.01
C LEU A 6 23.48 -8.48 1.03
N ASP A 7 24.47 -9.32 1.32
CA ASP A 7 25.60 -9.00 2.21
C ASP A 7 26.40 -7.83 1.65
N LEU A 8 26.62 -7.82 0.33
CA LEU A 8 27.31 -6.72 -0.34
C LEU A 8 26.50 -5.43 -0.32
N ALA A 9 25.18 -5.51 -0.48
CA ALA A 9 24.29 -4.35 -0.38
C ALA A 9 24.32 -3.76 1.03
N GLU A 10 24.23 -4.59 2.07
CA GLU A 10 24.30 -4.17 3.47
C GLU A 10 25.64 -3.56 3.83
N ALA A 11 26.75 -4.23 3.49
CA ALA A 11 28.10 -3.74 3.76
C ALA A 11 28.39 -2.39 3.10
N ARG A 12 27.66 -2.06 2.02
CA ARG A 12 27.77 -0.78 1.30
C ARG A 12 26.66 0.21 1.64
N HIS A 13 25.79 -0.11 2.60
CA HIS A 13 24.61 0.68 2.97
C HIS A 13 23.75 1.05 1.75
N LYS A 14 23.56 0.10 0.84
CA LYS A 14 22.74 0.28 -0.37
C LYS A 14 21.37 -0.33 -0.18
N PHE A 15 20.38 0.37 -0.71
CA PHE A 15 19.03 -0.16 -0.85
C PHE A 15 19.02 -1.32 -1.85
N PHE A 16 18.32 -2.40 -1.50
CA PHE A 16 18.07 -3.53 -2.39
C PHE A 16 16.58 -3.81 -2.46
N LEU A 17 16.06 -3.90 -3.68
CA LEU A 17 14.70 -4.30 -3.98
C LEU A 17 14.70 -5.56 -4.86
N GLY A 18 14.27 -6.67 -4.29
CA GLY A 18 14.20 -7.96 -4.99
C GLY A 18 12.82 -8.27 -5.57
N ASN A 19 12.78 -8.97 -6.70
CA ASN A 19 11.56 -9.58 -7.22
C ASN A 19 11.35 -10.97 -6.59
N GLY A 20 10.11 -11.31 -6.27
CA GLY A 20 9.67 -12.59 -5.71
C GLY A 20 9.62 -12.62 -4.18
N GLY A 21 8.91 -13.61 -3.62
CA GLY A 21 8.78 -13.78 -2.17
C GLY A 21 10.10 -14.21 -1.51
N ALA A 22 10.24 -13.94 -0.21
CA ALA A 22 11.32 -14.54 0.57
C ALA A 22 11.04 -16.04 0.76
N ALA A 23 11.93 -16.89 0.24
CA ALA A 23 11.81 -18.35 0.40
C ALA A 23 12.25 -18.84 1.79
N LEU A 24 12.97 -18.01 2.56
CA LEU A 24 13.54 -18.34 3.86
C LEU A 24 13.27 -17.22 4.86
N MET A 25 12.92 -17.57 6.10
CA MET A 25 12.72 -16.58 7.18
C MET A 25 13.93 -15.67 7.41
N GLU A 26 15.14 -16.21 7.25
CA GLU A 26 16.38 -15.44 7.39
C GLU A 26 16.40 -14.25 6.41
N LEU A 27 15.97 -14.47 5.16
CA LEU A 27 15.88 -13.40 4.17
C LEU A 27 14.81 -12.37 4.53
N THR A 28 13.69 -12.81 5.10
CA THR A 28 12.65 -11.90 5.58
C THR A 28 13.17 -10.99 6.68
N ARG A 29 14.09 -11.44 7.56
CA ARG A 29 14.57 -10.63 8.70
C ARG A 29 15.60 -9.56 8.33
N ARG A 30 16.06 -9.51 7.09
CA ARG A 30 17.06 -8.55 6.62
C ARG A 30 16.37 -7.25 6.18
N PRO A 31 17.06 -6.09 6.22
CA PRO A 31 16.49 -4.77 5.92
C PRO A 31 16.23 -4.53 4.41
N HIS A 32 16.01 -5.58 3.61
CA HIS A 32 15.81 -5.48 2.18
C HIS A 32 14.33 -5.55 1.83
N LEU A 33 13.92 -4.77 0.83
CA LEU A 33 12.55 -4.81 0.35
C LEU A 33 12.41 -5.80 -0.80
N ARG A 34 11.19 -6.31 -0.96
CA ARG A 34 10.84 -7.24 -2.03
C ARG A 34 9.45 -6.90 -2.56
N PHE A 35 9.21 -7.19 -3.83
CA PHE A 35 7.89 -7.11 -4.44
C PHE A 35 7.55 -8.42 -5.17
N ILE A 36 6.27 -8.66 -5.38
CA ILE A 36 5.77 -9.73 -6.26
C ILE A 36 5.25 -9.12 -7.57
N GLU A 37 5.55 -9.73 -8.71
CA GLU A 37 4.89 -9.35 -9.96
C GLU A 37 3.41 -9.69 -9.94
N GLY A 38 2.56 -8.66 -10.04
CA GLY A 38 1.11 -8.86 -10.10
C GLY A 38 0.65 -9.48 -11.42
N GLY A 39 1.44 -9.34 -12.49
CA GLY A 39 1.21 -9.99 -13.78
C GLY A 39 1.19 -11.53 -13.72
N ASN A 40 1.74 -12.12 -12.66
CA ASN A 40 1.66 -13.56 -12.38
C ASN A 40 0.31 -14.00 -11.78
N GLY A 41 -0.65 -13.06 -11.65
CA GLY A 41 -2.01 -13.31 -11.20
C GLY A 41 -2.20 -13.19 -9.68
N ALA A 42 -3.47 -13.15 -9.26
CA ALA A 42 -3.85 -12.92 -7.87
C ALA A 42 -3.27 -13.95 -6.89
N GLY A 43 -3.10 -15.21 -7.32
CA GLY A 43 -2.49 -16.26 -6.49
C GLY A 43 -1.04 -15.98 -6.13
N ALA A 44 -0.28 -15.31 -7.01
CA ALA A 44 1.10 -14.92 -6.73
C ALA A 44 1.16 -13.80 -5.69
N MET A 45 0.22 -12.85 -5.72
CA MET A 45 0.20 -11.70 -4.80
C MET A 45 0.20 -12.12 -3.33
N ALA A 46 -0.45 -13.25 -2.99
CA ALA A 46 -0.45 -13.79 -1.62
C ALA A 46 0.96 -14.08 -1.07
N GLN A 47 1.94 -14.36 -1.94
CA GLN A 47 3.34 -14.55 -1.52
C GLN A 47 3.98 -13.26 -0.98
N ALA A 48 3.41 -12.09 -1.29
CA ALA A 48 3.89 -10.81 -0.79
C ALA A 48 3.69 -10.69 0.73
N HIS A 49 2.73 -11.41 1.31
CA HIS A 49 2.43 -11.37 2.75
C HIS A 49 3.58 -11.92 3.63
N LEU A 50 4.56 -12.61 3.03
CA LEU A 50 5.76 -13.08 3.73
C LEU A 50 6.91 -12.05 3.70
N ASN A 51 6.72 -10.93 3.01
CA ASN A 51 7.67 -9.82 2.98
C ASN A 51 7.34 -8.78 4.08
N HIS A 52 8.29 -7.90 4.40
CA HIS A 52 8.08 -6.80 5.36
C HIS A 52 6.93 -5.86 4.97
N VAL A 53 6.79 -5.62 3.67
CA VAL A 53 5.66 -4.89 3.08
C VAL A 53 5.12 -5.79 1.97
N PRO A 54 3.80 -6.05 1.93
CA PRO A 54 3.19 -6.90 0.91
C PRO A 54 3.08 -6.15 -0.43
N LEU A 55 4.23 -5.79 -0.98
CA LEU A 55 4.35 -4.95 -2.17
C LEU A 55 4.14 -5.79 -3.44
N VAL A 56 3.27 -5.31 -4.32
CA VAL A 56 2.98 -5.92 -5.62
C VAL A 56 3.26 -4.92 -6.73
N LEU A 57 4.01 -5.36 -7.74
CA LEU A 57 4.23 -4.58 -8.96
C LEU A 57 2.95 -4.57 -9.80
N GLY A 58 2.54 -3.38 -10.19
CA GLY A 58 1.32 -3.05 -10.94
C GLY A 58 1.36 -3.43 -12.42
N ASN A 59 2.06 -4.50 -12.80
CA ASN A 59 2.12 -5.00 -14.18
C ASN A 59 0.93 -5.91 -14.54
N PHE A 60 -0.27 -5.55 -14.08
CA PHE A 60 -1.52 -6.28 -14.28
C PHE A 60 -2.69 -5.31 -14.44
N GLY A 61 -3.81 -5.81 -14.99
CA GLY A 61 -4.98 -4.97 -15.29
C GLY A 61 -4.68 -3.97 -16.42
N ASP A 62 -5.40 -2.85 -16.41
CA ASP A 62 -5.19 -1.74 -17.35
C ASP A 62 -4.31 -0.66 -16.70
N TYR A 63 -3.07 -0.52 -17.17
CA TYR A 63 -2.17 0.56 -16.74
C TYR A 63 -2.00 1.66 -17.80
N THR A 64 -2.92 1.73 -18.76
CA THR A 64 -2.95 2.73 -19.85
C THR A 64 -3.96 3.84 -19.60
N THR A 65 -4.86 3.67 -18.62
CA THR A 65 -5.82 4.69 -18.17
C THR A 65 -5.71 4.94 -16.67
N LYS A 66 -6.02 6.17 -16.22
CA LYS A 66 -6.03 6.52 -14.78
C LYS A 66 -7.04 5.66 -13.98
N PRO A 67 -8.29 5.44 -14.45
CA PRO A 67 -9.20 4.52 -13.77
C PRO A 67 -8.66 3.09 -13.71
N GLY A 68 -8.02 2.60 -14.78
CA GLY A 68 -7.38 1.28 -14.79
C GLY A 68 -6.26 1.15 -13.74
N LEU A 69 -5.39 2.16 -13.62
CA LEU A 69 -4.38 2.20 -12.55
C LEU A 69 -5.02 2.16 -11.16
N PHE A 70 -6.10 2.91 -10.98
CA PHE A 70 -6.83 2.95 -9.72
C PHE A 70 -7.50 1.60 -9.41
N ASP A 71 -8.05 0.91 -10.41
CA ASP A 71 -8.56 -0.45 -10.27
C ASP A 71 -7.44 -1.45 -9.93
N GLY A 72 -6.23 -1.25 -10.45
CA GLY A 72 -5.03 -2.00 -10.05
C GLY A 72 -4.70 -1.82 -8.57
N VAL A 73 -4.76 -0.57 -8.06
CA VAL A 73 -4.58 -0.25 -6.64
C VAL A 73 -5.64 -0.95 -5.79
N LYS A 74 -6.93 -0.81 -6.15
CA LYS A 74 -8.03 -1.47 -5.44
C LYS A 74 -7.88 -2.99 -5.44
N SER A 75 -7.45 -3.57 -6.56
CA SER A 75 -7.24 -5.02 -6.69
C SER A 75 -6.11 -5.52 -5.78
N ALA A 76 -4.99 -4.80 -5.70
CA ALA A 76 -3.92 -5.11 -4.75
C ALA A 76 -4.42 -5.01 -3.30
N LEU A 77 -5.15 -3.94 -2.95
CA LEU A 77 -5.69 -3.76 -1.60
C LEU A 77 -6.69 -4.87 -1.23
N ARG A 78 -7.56 -5.29 -2.16
CA ARG A 78 -8.47 -6.44 -1.97
C ARG A 78 -7.72 -7.73 -1.67
N ALA A 79 -6.51 -7.90 -2.22
CA ALA A 79 -5.63 -9.02 -1.91
C ALA A 79 -4.83 -8.85 -0.61
N GLY A 80 -4.95 -7.73 0.11
CA GLY A 80 -4.15 -7.41 1.30
C GLY A 80 -2.74 -6.90 0.97
N CYS A 81 -2.53 -6.41 -0.26
CA CYS A 81 -1.25 -5.97 -0.78
C CYS A 81 -1.21 -4.46 -1.07
N VAL A 82 -0.01 -3.89 -1.09
CA VAL A 82 0.26 -2.50 -1.46
C VAL A 82 0.71 -2.44 -2.91
N TYR A 83 0.15 -1.52 -3.69
CA TYR A 83 0.44 -1.36 -5.11
C TYR A 83 1.69 -0.52 -5.36
N SER A 84 2.57 -0.98 -6.25
CA SER A 84 3.68 -0.20 -6.83
C SER A 84 3.48 -0.05 -8.33
N PRO A 85 3.49 1.16 -8.91
CA PRO A 85 3.27 1.33 -10.34
C PRO A 85 4.40 0.69 -11.16
N TYR A 86 4.03 -0.06 -12.21
CA TYR A 86 4.97 -0.50 -13.25
C TYR A 86 5.14 0.56 -14.34
N ARG A 87 4.02 1.20 -14.72
CA ARG A 87 3.90 2.27 -15.72
C ARG A 87 2.74 3.19 -15.35
N GLY A 88 2.50 4.22 -16.16
CA GLY A 88 1.30 5.06 -16.06
C GLY A 88 1.42 6.27 -15.13
N HIS A 89 2.63 6.63 -14.70
CA HIS A 89 2.85 7.86 -13.93
C HIS A 89 2.40 9.12 -14.69
N GLU A 90 2.53 9.13 -16.02
CA GLU A 90 2.05 10.18 -16.93
C GLU A 90 0.51 10.37 -16.90
N LEU A 91 -0.24 9.40 -16.36
CA LEU A 91 -1.70 9.42 -16.26
C LEU A 91 -2.19 10.08 -14.96
N LEU A 92 -1.28 10.47 -14.07
CA LEU A 92 -1.56 11.08 -12.79
C LEU A 92 -1.39 12.59 -12.90
N ASP A 93 -2.36 13.36 -12.39
CA ASP A 93 -2.39 14.81 -12.58
C ASP A 93 -1.27 15.54 -11.83
N ASP A 94 -0.83 14.99 -10.69
CA ASP A 94 0.23 15.53 -9.87
C ASP A 94 0.92 14.44 -9.02
N ALA A 95 1.95 14.85 -8.28
CA ALA A 95 2.68 13.97 -7.36
C ALA A 95 1.86 13.53 -6.14
N ASP A 96 0.75 14.20 -5.83
CA ASP A 96 -0.10 14.03 -4.65
C ASP A 96 -1.38 13.22 -4.97
N ASN A 97 -1.16 12.02 -5.51
CA ASN A 97 -2.18 11.14 -6.06
C ASN A 97 -2.47 9.90 -5.19
N PHE A 98 -3.45 9.08 -5.58
CA PHE A 98 -3.87 7.90 -4.84
C PHE A 98 -2.79 6.81 -4.67
N ILE A 99 -1.77 6.76 -5.54
CA ILE A 99 -0.62 5.85 -5.38
C ILE A 99 0.34 6.40 -4.34
N SER A 100 0.65 7.69 -4.40
CA SER A 100 1.55 8.33 -3.43
C SER A 100 1.04 8.20 -2.00
N LYS A 101 -0.29 8.29 -1.80
CA LYS A 101 -0.95 8.14 -0.49
C LYS A 101 -0.93 6.74 0.09
N LEU A 102 -0.42 5.75 -0.64
CA LEU A 102 -0.10 4.45 -0.06
C LEU A 102 1.20 4.48 0.77
N TYR A 103 2.03 5.55 0.70
CA TYR A 103 3.39 5.59 1.28
C TYR A 103 3.78 6.92 1.95
N PRO A 104 4.55 6.92 3.07
CA PRO A 104 5.16 5.76 3.75
C PRO A 104 4.18 4.88 4.54
N LEU A 105 4.47 3.59 4.64
CA LEU A 105 3.62 2.64 5.34
C LEU A 105 4.45 1.57 6.06
N THR A 106 4.37 1.57 7.38
CA THR A 106 4.85 0.50 8.26
C THR A 106 3.65 -0.37 8.64
N VAL A 107 3.52 -1.53 8.01
CA VAL A 107 2.36 -2.42 8.16
C VAL A 107 2.24 -2.96 9.59
N LEU A 108 1.02 -2.91 10.13
CA LEU A 108 0.63 -3.50 11.41
C LEU A 108 -0.40 -4.62 11.22
N ARG A 109 -1.37 -4.43 10.31
CA ARG A 109 -2.43 -5.42 10.02
C ARG A 109 -2.81 -5.39 8.55
N LEU A 110 -3.08 -6.57 8.00
CA LEU A 110 -3.61 -6.76 6.66
C LEU A 110 -5.01 -7.38 6.73
N ALA A 111 -5.92 -6.86 5.93
CA ALA A 111 -7.24 -7.42 5.69
C ALA A 111 -7.65 -7.17 4.22
N PRO A 112 -8.59 -7.94 3.66
CA PRO A 112 -9.08 -7.71 2.31
C PRO A 112 -9.66 -6.29 2.16
N GLY A 113 -8.97 -5.43 1.40
CA GLY A 113 -9.34 -4.04 1.16
C GLY A 113 -8.98 -3.08 2.29
N THR A 114 -8.25 -3.49 3.33
CA THR A 114 -7.79 -2.62 4.40
C THR A 114 -6.37 -2.95 4.83
N ILE A 115 -5.51 -1.93 4.89
CA ILE A 115 -4.18 -2.04 5.48
C ILE A 115 -4.05 -1.00 6.57
N THR A 116 -3.78 -1.48 7.79
CA THR A 116 -3.46 -0.63 8.93
C THR A 116 -1.95 -0.57 9.08
N GLY A 117 -1.36 0.61 8.95
CA GLY A 117 0.04 0.86 9.27
C GLY A 117 0.19 1.88 10.39
N LYS A 118 1.44 2.18 10.77
CA LYS A 118 1.72 3.17 11.81
C LYS A 118 1.34 4.57 11.36
N GLU A 119 1.69 4.92 10.13
CA GLU A 119 1.54 6.26 9.57
C GLU A 119 0.17 6.46 8.94
N ARG A 120 -0.43 5.39 8.41
CA ARG A 120 -1.70 5.43 7.67
C ARG A 120 -2.59 4.24 7.89
N LEU A 121 -3.89 4.48 7.77
CA LEU A 121 -4.90 3.46 7.54
C LEU A 121 -5.48 3.66 6.13
N ILE A 122 -5.37 2.63 5.29
CA ILE A 122 -5.81 2.63 3.90
C ILE A 122 -6.98 1.66 3.79
N THR A 123 -8.14 2.08 3.29
CA THR A 123 -9.31 1.20 3.18
C THR A 123 -10.21 1.48 1.98
N LEU A 124 -10.81 0.41 1.46
CA LEU A 124 -11.88 0.42 0.46
C LEU A 124 -13.28 0.39 1.10
N HIS A 125 -13.36 0.29 2.42
CA HIS A 125 -14.61 0.04 3.14
C HIS A 125 -14.95 1.23 4.04
N SER A 126 -16.25 1.48 4.23
CA SER A 126 -16.74 2.36 5.30
C SER A 126 -16.90 1.55 6.58
N GLY A 127 -16.65 2.16 7.72
CA GLY A 127 -16.85 1.50 9.02
C GLY A 127 -15.97 2.05 10.13
N GLU A 128 -15.96 1.32 11.24
CA GLU A 128 -15.09 1.59 12.37
C GLU A 128 -13.89 0.65 12.32
N PHE A 129 -12.69 1.19 12.54
CA PHE A 129 -11.45 0.46 12.45
C PHE A 129 -10.62 0.63 13.71
N GLU A 130 -9.96 -0.44 14.11
CA GLU A 130 -8.88 -0.38 15.10
C GLU A 130 -7.63 0.20 14.44
N TRP A 131 -7.13 1.29 15.00
CA TRP A 131 -5.90 1.92 14.58
C TRP A 131 -5.15 2.41 15.82
N PRO A 132 -4.03 1.76 16.20
CA PRO A 132 -3.27 2.14 17.40
C PRO A 132 -2.42 3.41 17.18
N ALA A 133 -3.00 4.39 16.49
CA ALA A 133 -2.47 5.73 16.39
C ALA A 133 -2.79 6.53 17.67
N PRO A 134 -2.02 7.58 17.98
CA PRO A 134 -2.37 8.51 19.05
C PRO A 134 -3.76 9.13 18.82
N ASP A 135 -4.47 9.39 19.91
CA ASP A 135 -5.74 10.11 19.86
C ASP A 135 -5.54 11.52 19.29
N GLY A 136 -6.47 11.95 18.44
CA GLY A 136 -6.41 13.26 17.81
C GLY A 136 -6.90 13.28 16.37
N ARG A 137 -6.73 14.43 15.73
CA ARG A 137 -7.22 14.69 14.37
C ARG A 137 -6.23 14.18 13.32
N VAL A 138 -6.74 13.45 12.35
CA VAL A 138 -5.99 12.92 11.20
C VAL A 138 -6.51 13.50 9.89
N GLU A 139 -5.66 13.54 8.87
CA GLU A 139 -6.06 13.99 7.52
C GLU A 139 -6.68 12.85 6.72
N LEU A 140 -7.72 13.14 5.95
CA LEU A 140 -8.35 12.18 5.05
C LEU A 140 -8.10 12.53 3.58
N PHE A 141 -7.59 11.55 2.85
CA PHE A 141 -7.53 11.55 1.39
C PHE A 141 -8.57 10.57 0.88
N ARG A 142 -9.56 11.06 0.15
CA ARG A 142 -10.65 10.27 -0.41
C ARG A 142 -10.63 10.37 -1.92
N TYR A 143 -10.84 9.24 -2.58
CA TYR A 143 -10.86 9.14 -4.03
C TYR A 143 -12.16 8.50 -4.49
N ASP A 144 -12.78 9.07 -5.52
CA ASP A 144 -13.94 8.48 -6.17
C ASP A 144 -13.57 7.22 -6.97
N ARG A 145 -14.56 6.59 -7.60
CA ARG A 145 -14.36 5.37 -8.37
C ARG A 145 -13.44 5.53 -9.59
N GLU A 146 -13.22 6.75 -10.07
CA GLU A 146 -12.28 7.07 -11.17
C GLU A 146 -10.88 7.48 -10.67
N GLY A 147 -10.65 7.46 -9.36
CA GLY A 147 -9.38 7.89 -8.76
C GLY A 147 -9.22 9.42 -8.75
N ARG A 148 -10.31 10.19 -8.84
CA ARG A 148 -10.26 11.64 -8.62
C ARG A 148 -10.31 11.93 -7.13
N ARG A 149 -9.46 12.86 -6.70
CA ARG A 149 -9.42 13.29 -5.30
C ARG A 149 -10.67 14.12 -4.98
N LEU A 150 -11.35 13.73 -3.90
CA LEU A 150 -12.45 14.48 -3.32
C LEU A 150 -11.93 15.57 -2.38
N ALA A 151 -12.82 16.47 -1.95
CA ALA A 151 -12.48 17.53 -1.03
C ALA A 151 -11.79 16.99 0.24
N ALA A 152 -10.77 17.73 0.68
CA ALA A 152 -9.98 17.40 1.86
C ALA A 152 -10.90 17.18 3.07
N GLY A 153 -10.57 16.16 3.85
CA GLY A 153 -11.33 15.76 5.02
C GLY A 153 -10.43 15.56 6.22
N ASN A 154 -11.07 15.32 7.35
CA ASN A 154 -10.39 14.92 8.58
C ASN A 154 -11.30 13.97 9.35
N ALA A 155 -10.68 13.12 10.15
CA ALA A 155 -11.34 12.26 11.11
C ALA A 155 -10.62 12.36 12.46
N GLU A 156 -11.20 11.74 13.48
CA GLU A 156 -10.63 11.72 14.81
C GLU A 156 -10.36 10.28 15.23
N VAL A 157 -9.16 10.04 15.73
CA VAL A 157 -8.79 8.82 16.43
C VAL A 157 -9.13 9.01 17.90
N ARG A 158 -9.89 8.08 18.47
CA ARG A 158 -10.27 8.07 19.89
C ARG A 158 -10.13 6.66 20.43
N ASN A 159 -9.38 6.49 21.51
CA ASN A 159 -9.12 5.20 22.16
C ASN A 159 -8.65 4.12 21.15
N GLY A 160 -7.75 4.49 20.23
CA GLY A 160 -7.22 3.58 19.21
C GLY A 160 -8.25 3.11 18.16
N ARG A 161 -9.33 3.89 17.95
CA ARG A 161 -10.38 3.61 16.97
C ARG A 161 -10.65 4.83 16.11
N ILE A 162 -11.06 4.59 14.87
CA ILE A 162 -11.41 5.63 13.89
C ILE A 162 -12.62 5.20 13.06
N ALA A 163 -13.57 6.11 12.85
CA ALA A 163 -14.68 5.92 11.93
C ALA A 163 -14.33 6.56 10.58
N LEU A 164 -14.48 5.80 9.49
CA LEU A 164 -14.16 6.25 8.14
C LEU A 164 -15.34 5.99 7.20
N GLU A 165 -15.59 6.98 6.34
CA GLU A 165 -16.47 6.85 5.20
C GLU A 165 -15.65 6.76 3.92
N THR A 166 -15.89 5.70 3.15
CA THR A 166 -15.25 5.45 1.87
C THR A 166 -16.26 5.63 0.74
N PRO A 167 -15.94 6.44 -0.30
CA PRO A 167 -16.81 6.58 -1.46
C PRO A 167 -17.09 5.22 -2.11
N PRO A 168 -18.29 4.98 -2.67
CA PRO A 168 -18.60 3.73 -3.37
C PRO A 168 -17.57 3.44 -4.47
N GLU A 169 -17.01 2.22 -4.48
CA GLU A 169 -15.91 1.81 -5.39
C GLU A 169 -14.67 2.72 -5.35
N GLY A 170 -14.51 3.52 -4.29
CA GLY A 170 -13.42 4.46 -4.07
C GLY A 170 -12.37 3.95 -3.08
N LEU A 171 -11.62 4.89 -2.54
CA LEU A 171 -10.53 4.66 -1.59
C LEU A 171 -10.52 5.77 -0.54
N THR A 172 -10.34 5.41 0.73
CA THR A 172 -10.05 6.35 1.81
C THR A 172 -8.69 6.02 2.44
N VAL A 173 -7.89 7.05 2.64
CA VAL A 173 -6.64 7.00 3.38
C VAL A 173 -6.71 7.99 4.53
N ALA A 174 -6.57 7.49 5.76
CA ALA A 174 -6.31 8.31 6.93
C ALA A 174 -4.81 8.41 7.16
N GLU A 175 -4.30 9.61 7.38
CA GLU A 175 -2.88 9.91 7.58
C GLU A 175 -2.65 10.65 8.88
N LEU A 176 -1.71 10.15 9.70
CA LEU A 176 -1.23 10.90 10.84
C LEU A 176 -0.43 12.11 10.37
N LYS A 177 -0.79 13.30 10.86
CA LYS A 177 0.13 14.43 10.76
C LYS A 177 1.27 14.24 11.76
N PRO A 178 2.53 14.43 11.33
CA PRO A 178 3.67 14.47 12.24
C PRO A 178 3.50 15.52 13.35
#